data_AF-N8WTA5-F1
#
_entry.id   AF-N8WTA5-F1
#
_cell.length_a   1.000
_cell.length_b   1.000
_cell.length_c   1.000
_cell.angle_alpha   90.00
_cell.angle_beta   90.00
_cell.angle_gamma   90.00
#
_symmetry.space_group_name_H-M   'P 1'
#
loop_
_entity.id
_entity.type
_entity.pdbx_description
1 polymer ?
#
loop_
_entity_poly.entity_id
_entity_poly.type
_entity_poly.pdbx_seq_one_letter_code
_entity_poly.pdbx_strand_id
1 'polypeptide(L)'
;MLDLQNHVIEMLTNLLVDFDSEYERKVAHYTNFSVAQLLGTNKTKFRLNSTDFMNDPSEGNILFEYLHLNKIEYDSHNKTFLSCFTFNHNSLNQFRLYGLQDNKPCTGVSLVYNSNFFFNTDTMIIDSINENNLDSVNKEDFKNGLKIPLFRCVYLDSFTGYFEVAKRNKFTFFQEIQDKSLSVKSWEDYTRKMSGIEEKVNNSMGFILVTLSAIKGENHNLKVDDLKSANKIISPISFLFKHFAFQEEQECRMVVIDKIESDHVILDENDKTKSYIEYSQPTNRDIRNIYIGLASSYKMSDLLKKMKDSGVKKLPKTIISENPYRI
;
A
#
# COMPACT_ATOMS: atom_id res chain seq x y z
N MET A 1 -3.52 -13.04 -24.57
CA MET A 1 -3.39 -11.68 -24.00
C MET A 1 -4.57 -11.33 -23.10
N LEU A 2 -5.81 -11.55 -23.55
CA LEU A 2 -7.01 -11.38 -22.70
C LEU A 2 -6.96 -12.24 -21.43
N ASP A 3 -6.57 -13.52 -21.54
CA ASP A 3 -6.45 -14.40 -20.35
C ASP A 3 -5.43 -13.87 -19.33
N LEU A 4 -4.31 -13.32 -19.82
CA LEU A 4 -3.29 -12.70 -18.96
C LEU A 4 -3.88 -11.52 -18.19
N GLN A 5 -4.65 -10.67 -18.87
CA GLN A 5 -5.35 -9.55 -18.25
C GLN A 5 -6.33 -10.02 -17.17
N ASN A 6 -7.12 -11.07 -17.45
CA ASN A 6 -8.06 -11.64 -16.49
C ASN A 6 -7.36 -12.17 -15.24
N HIS A 7 -6.25 -12.90 -15.39
CA HIS A 7 -5.48 -13.40 -14.25
C HIS A 7 -4.82 -12.29 -13.42
N VAL A 8 -4.42 -11.17 -14.04
CA VAL A 8 -3.94 -10.00 -13.30
C VAL A 8 -5.06 -9.29 -12.55
N ILE A 9 -6.26 -9.18 -13.13
CA ILE A 9 -7.44 -8.63 -12.44
C ILE A 9 -7.80 -9.51 -11.24
N GLU A 10 -7.75 -10.83 -11.41
CA GLU A 10 -7.96 -11.79 -10.33
C GLU A 10 -6.90 -11.64 -9.24
N MET A 11 -5.62 -11.47 -9.60
CA MET A 11 -4.54 -11.17 -8.65
C MET A 11 -4.83 -9.90 -7.85
N LEU A 12 -5.20 -8.80 -8.50
CA LEU A 12 -5.57 -7.54 -7.84
C LEU A 12 -6.74 -7.74 -6.86
N THR A 13 -7.74 -8.52 -7.26
CA THR A 13 -8.90 -8.84 -6.44
C THR A 13 -8.49 -9.63 -5.19
N ASN A 14 -7.60 -10.62 -5.36
CA ASN A 14 -7.09 -11.44 -4.27
C ASN A 14 -6.18 -10.66 -3.32
N LEU A 15 -5.47 -9.65 -3.82
CA LEU A 15 -4.60 -8.77 -3.04
C LEU A 15 -5.34 -7.60 -2.39
N LEU A 16 -6.63 -7.42 -2.64
CA LEU A 16 -7.37 -6.37 -1.98
C LEU A 16 -7.38 -6.57 -0.45
N VAL A 17 -7.21 -5.49 0.30
CA VAL A 17 -7.39 -5.49 1.75
C VAL A 17 -8.89 -5.47 2.06
N ASP A 18 -9.42 -6.65 2.32
CA ASP A 18 -10.76 -6.84 2.89
C ASP A 18 -10.75 -6.53 4.39
N PHE A 19 -11.11 -5.28 4.73
CA PHE A 19 -11.18 -4.79 6.09
C PHE A 19 -12.28 -5.52 6.87
N ASP A 20 -11.89 -6.53 7.65
CA ASP A 20 -12.79 -7.21 8.56
C ASP A 20 -12.99 -6.44 9.88
N SER A 21 -13.96 -6.88 10.68
CA SER A 21 -14.25 -6.32 12.00
C SER A 21 -13.36 -6.88 13.12
N GLU A 22 -12.53 -7.91 12.86
CA GLU A 22 -11.88 -8.73 13.88
C GLU A 22 -10.36 -8.57 13.98
N TYR A 23 -9.65 -8.52 12.86
CA TYR A 23 -8.20 -8.59 12.76
C TYR A 23 -7.62 -7.45 11.94
N GLU A 24 -8.04 -7.23 10.69
CA GLU A 24 -7.49 -6.24 9.76
C GLU A 24 -8.35 -4.96 9.67
N ARG A 25 -8.90 -4.51 10.80
CA ARG A 25 -9.83 -3.36 10.89
C ARG A 25 -9.30 -2.00 10.40
N LYS A 26 -7.98 -1.82 10.42
CA LYS A 26 -7.33 -0.52 10.24
C LYS A 26 -5.87 -0.71 9.86
N VAL A 27 -5.29 0.32 9.24
CA VAL A 27 -3.89 0.35 8.80
C VAL A 27 -3.26 1.70 9.18
N ALA A 28 -1.94 1.74 9.26
CA ALA A 28 -1.20 2.93 9.66
C ALA A 28 -0.35 3.49 8.52
N HIS A 29 -0.34 4.80 8.38
CA HIS A 29 0.62 5.54 7.57
C HIS A 29 1.65 6.19 8.49
N TYR A 30 2.92 5.82 8.35
CA TYR A 30 4.02 6.42 9.10
C TYR A 30 4.55 7.63 8.34
N THR A 31 4.66 8.75 9.03
CA THR A 31 5.15 10.00 8.43
C THR A 31 5.83 10.87 9.49
N ASN A 32 6.48 11.94 9.06
CA ASN A 32 7.09 12.87 10.00
C ASN A 32 6.03 13.71 10.71
N PHE A 33 6.38 14.28 11.86
CA PHE A 33 5.44 15.04 12.70
C PHE A 33 4.79 16.22 11.95
N SER A 34 5.57 16.96 11.15
CA SER A 34 5.07 18.13 10.40
C SER A 34 3.99 17.75 9.40
N VAL A 35 4.23 16.68 8.62
CA VAL A 35 3.25 16.14 7.66
C VAL A 35 2.04 15.59 8.41
N ALA A 36 2.23 14.85 9.51
CA ALA A 36 1.13 14.34 10.31
C ALA A 36 0.23 15.46 10.84
N GLN A 37 0.80 16.57 11.27
CA GLN A 37 0.06 17.76 11.70
C GLN A 37 -0.72 18.40 10.55
N LEU A 38 -0.13 18.53 9.35
CA LEU A 38 -0.81 19.07 8.18
C LEU A 38 -2.00 18.21 7.76
N LEU A 39 -1.83 16.88 7.73
CA LEU A 39 -2.89 15.92 7.43
C LEU A 39 -3.98 15.91 8.52
N GLY A 40 -3.58 15.93 9.80
CA GLY A 40 -4.52 15.98 10.93
C GLY A 40 -5.34 17.27 10.98
N THR A 41 -4.85 18.36 10.38
CA THR A 41 -5.54 19.65 10.31
C THR A 41 -6.22 19.92 8.96
N ASN A 42 -6.20 18.97 8.02
CA ASN A 42 -6.61 19.15 6.61
C ASN A 42 -6.00 20.40 5.94
N LYS A 43 -4.79 20.80 6.35
CA LYS A 43 -4.05 21.89 5.69
C LYS A 43 -3.35 21.44 4.41
N THR A 44 -3.23 20.13 4.22
CA THR A 44 -2.77 19.49 2.98
C THR A 44 -3.67 18.30 2.69
N LYS A 45 -3.73 17.89 1.42
CA LYS A 45 -4.27 16.60 1.03
C LYS A 45 -3.23 15.50 1.22
N PHE A 46 -3.70 14.26 1.37
CA PHE A 46 -2.83 13.09 1.34
C PHE A 46 -2.27 12.90 -0.07
N ARG A 47 -1.07 12.36 -0.21
CA ARG A 47 -0.37 12.29 -1.50
C ARG A 47 0.03 10.86 -1.82
N LEU A 48 -0.09 10.48 -3.08
CA LEU A 48 0.58 9.31 -3.65
C LEU A 48 1.78 9.82 -4.42
N ASN A 49 2.99 9.44 -4.01
CA ASN A 49 4.23 9.95 -4.60
C ASN A 49 4.67 9.07 -5.77
N SER A 50 5.39 9.66 -6.73
CA SER A 50 6.00 8.89 -7.82
C SER A 50 7.03 7.88 -7.30
N THR A 51 7.16 6.78 -8.01
CA THR A 51 8.06 5.66 -7.68
C THR A 51 9.52 5.87 -8.10
N ASP A 52 9.85 7.05 -8.65
CA ASP A 52 11.18 7.36 -9.21
C ASP A 52 12.31 7.36 -8.16
N PHE A 53 11.97 7.60 -6.89
CA PHE A 53 12.93 7.73 -5.78
C PHE A 53 12.57 6.82 -4.60
N MET A 54 12.11 5.61 -4.89
CA MET A 54 11.87 4.60 -3.85
C MET A 54 13.17 4.21 -3.14
N ASN A 55 13.05 3.90 -1.84
CA ASN A 55 14.18 3.48 -1.02
C ASN A 55 14.74 2.12 -1.47
N ASP A 56 13.87 1.24 -1.97
CA ASP A 56 14.23 -0.04 -2.57
C ASP A 56 14.04 0.03 -4.10
N PRO A 57 15.13 0.11 -4.88
CA PRO A 57 15.05 0.18 -6.35
C PRO A 57 14.64 -1.16 -6.99
N SER A 58 14.56 -2.26 -6.23
CA SER A 58 14.06 -3.54 -6.74
C SER A 58 12.52 -3.61 -6.80
N GLU A 59 11.83 -2.71 -6.10
CA GLU A 59 10.37 -2.63 -6.14
C GLU A 59 9.88 -2.36 -7.57
N GLY A 60 8.84 -3.08 -7.98
CA GLY A 60 8.34 -3.03 -9.36
C GLY A 60 9.16 -3.86 -10.36
N ASN A 61 10.28 -4.48 -9.95
CA ASN A 61 11.09 -5.35 -10.82
C ASN A 61 10.99 -6.84 -10.44
N ILE A 62 10.88 -7.16 -9.15
CA ILE A 62 10.92 -8.53 -8.64
C ILE A 62 9.90 -9.48 -9.28
N LEU A 63 8.69 -9.00 -9.56
CA LEU A 63 7.69 -9.82 -10.24
C LEU A 63 8.11 -10.16 -11.67
N PHE A 64 8.71 -9.22 -12.40
CA PHE A 64 9.18 -9.46 -13.77
C PHE A 64 10.33 -10.48 -13.79
N GLU A 65 11.24 -10.42 -12.81
CA GLU A 65 12.32 -11.40 -12.64
C GLU A 65 11.76 -12.81 -12.43
N TYR A 66 10.81 -12.95 -11.50
CA TYR A 66 10.13 -14.21 -11.21
C TYR A 66 9.37 -14.78 -12.43
N LEU A 67 8.70 -13.91 -13.20
CA LEU A 67 7.96 -14.31 -14.40
C LEU A 67 8.87 -14.57 -15.62
N HIS A 68 10.18 -14.35 -15.49
CA HIS A 68 11.14 -14.40 -16.60
C HIS A 68 10.65 -13.55 -17.80
N LEU A 69 10.23 -12.33 -17.49
CA LEU A 69 9.80 -11.33 -18.45
C LEU A 69 10.85 -10.24 -18.57
N ASN A 70 11.39 -10.08 -19.77
CA ASN A 70 12.28 -8.95 -20.05
C ASN A 70 11.51 -7.64 -19.90
N LYS A 71 12.03 -6.74 -19.08
CA LYS A 71 11.49 -5.41 -18.96
C LYS A 71 11.74 -4.66 -20.27
N ILE A 72 10.70 -4.02 -20.80
CA ILE A 72 10.87 -3.14 -21.96
C ILE A 72 11.27 -1.76 -21.46
N GLU A 73 11.95 -1.02 -22.34
CA GLU A 73 12.42 0.34 -22.15
C GLU A 73 11.42 1.21 -21.38
N TYR A 74 11.98 2.05 -20.51
CA TYR A 74 11.26 2.94 -19.60
C TYR A 74 10.23 3.79 -20.36
N ASP A 75 8.95 3.62 -20.03
CA ASP A 75 7.89 4.51 -20.50
C ASP A 75 7.97 5.82 -19.73
N SER A 76 8.48 6.87 -20.38
CA SER A 76 8.65 8.18 -19.77
C SER A 76 7.34 8.89 -19.46
N HIS A 77 6.22 8.44 -20.05
CA HIS A 77 4.92 9.09 -19.92
C HIS A 77 4.10 8.46 -18.81
N ASN A 78 4.01 7.13 -18.75
CA ASN A 78 3.25 6.45 -17.70
C ASN A 78 4.07 6.32 -16.41
N LYS A 79 3.51 6.80 -15.30
CA LYS A 79 4.14 6.80 -13.98
C LYS A 79 3.27 6.07 -12.98
N THR A 80 3.91 5.29 -12.12
CA THR A 80 3.26 4.70 -10.95
C THR A 80 3.41 5.64 -9.76
N PHE A 81 2.29 5.96 -9.14
CA PHE A 81 2.16 6.71 -7.90
C PHE A 81 1.65 5.79 -6.81
N LEU A 82 2.26 5.85 -5.64
CA LEU A 82 1.84 5.02 -4.52
C LEU A 82 1.90 5.75 -3.18
N SER A 83 1.13 5.23 -2.23
CA SER A 83 1.35 5.52 -0.83
C SER A 83 1.25 4.26 0.02
N CYS A 84 2.16 4.16 0.97
CA CYS A 84 2.37 3.00 1.82
C CYS A 84 1.57 3.11 3.12
N PHE A 85 1.01 1.99 3.53
CA PHE A 85 0.38 1.75 4.83
C PHE A 85 0.89 0.43 5.39
N THR A 86 0.67 0.18 6.67
CA THR A 86 1.06 -1.08 7.30
C THR A 86 -0.02 -1.58 8.27
N PHE A 87 -0.13 -2.89 8.38
CA PHE A 87 -0.95 -3.54 9.39
C PHE A 87 -0.43 -3.34 10.82
N ASN A 88 0.84 -2.93 10.99
CA ASN A 88 1.42 -2.67 12.30
C ASN A 88 1.40 -1.18 12.67
N HIS A 89 0.47 -0.79 13.54
CA HIS A 89 0.24 0.62 13.88
C HIS A 89 1.22 1.20 14.90
N ASN A 90 1.97 0.35 15.61
CA ASN A 90 2.91 0.73 16.66
C ASN A 90 4.21 -0.08 16.55
N SER A 91 4.94 0.08 15.45
CA SER A 91 6.16 -0.64 15.13
C SER A 91 7.40 0.18 15.47
N LEU A 92 8.28 -0.37 16.30
CA LEU A 92 9.58 0.24 16.61
C LEU A 92 10.43 0.42 15.34
N ASN A 93 10.46 -0.58 14.46
CA ASN A 93 11.23 -0.51 13.22
C ASN A 93 10.72 0.61 12.32
N GLN A 94 9.40 0.76 12.20
CA GLN A 94 8.81 1.84 11.42
C GLN A 94 9.16 3.21 12.02
N PHE A 95 9.04 3.38 13.33
CA PHE A 95 9.43 4.63 14.00
C PHE A 95 10.93 4.95 13.91
N ARG A 96 11.80 3.93 13.77
CA ARG A 96 13.25 4.11 13.63
C ARG A 96 13.69 4.49 12.23
N LEU A 97 12.90 4.13 11.21
CA LEU A 97 13.30 4.27 9.81
C LEU A 97 12.48 5.34 9.07
N TYR A 98 11.23 5.55 9.47
CA TYR A 98 10.29 6.43 8.77
C TYR A 98 9.88 7.63 9.61
N GLY A 99 9.63 8.75 8.92
CA GLY A 99 9.16 9.99 9.57
C GLY A 99 10.20 10.65 10.48
N LEU A 100 11.48 10.40 10.22
CA LEU A 100 12.58 10.98 10.98
C LEU A 100 12.57 12.50 10.85
N GLN A 101 12.76 13.18 11.97
CA GLN A 101 13.00 14.60 12.03
C GLN A 101 14.46 14.80 12.40
N ASP A 102 15.20 15.56 11.60
CA ASP A 102 16.64 15.81 11.79
C ASP A 102 17.46 14.50 11.91
N ASN A 103 17.08 13.47 11.13
CA ASN A 103 17.64 12.12 11.17
C ASN A 103 17.60 11.43 12.55
N LYS A 104 16.75 11.90 13.47
CA LYS A 104 16.60 11.33 14.80
C LYS A 104 15.56 10.20 14.79
N PRO A 105 15.91 8.96 15.19
CA PRO A 105 14.95 7.86 15.31
C PRO A 105 13.82 8.17 16.29
N CYS A 106 12.68 7.51 16.08
CA CYS A 106 11.52 7.57 16.97
C CYS A 106 10.90 8.97 17.12
N THR A 107 11.12 9.87 16.16
CA THR A 107 10.42 11.17 16.08
C THR A 107 9.17 11.14 15.19
N GLY A 108 8.98 10.05 14.45
CA GLY A 108 7.86 9.88 13.51
C GLY A 108 6.49 9.74 14.21
N VAL A 109 5.45 9.76 13.38
CA VAL A 109 4.05 9.63 13.78
C VAL A 109 3.40 8.58 12.90
N SER A 110 2.60 7.70 13.51
CA SER A 110 1.74 6.73 12.83
C SER A 110 0.30 7.23 12.88
N LEU A 111 -0.25 7.56 11.71
CA LEU A 111 -1.64 7.95 11.52
C LEU A 111 -2.45 6.71 11.12
N VAL A 112 -3.42 6.33 11.94
CA VAL A 112 -4.17 5.09 11.75
C VAL A 112 -5.55 5.37 11.15
N TYR A 113 -5.79 4.77 9.99
CA TYR A 113 -7.02 4.91 9.21
C TYR A 113 -7.82 3.61 9.21
N ASN A 114 -9.14 3.72 9.23
CA ASN A 114 -10.04 2.57 9.04
C ASN A 114 -10.46 2.45 7.57
N SER A 115 -11.27 1.43 7.27
CA SER A 115 -11.82 1.17 5.93
C SER A 115 -12.48 2.38 5.27
N ASN A 116 -13.09 3.29 6.05
CA ASN A 116 -13.75 4.48 5.50
C ASN A 116 -12.79 5.41 4.73
N PHE A 117 -11.49 5.39 5.02
CA PHE A 117 -10.53 6.21 4.29
C PHE A 117 -10.26 5.68 2.88
N PHE A 118 -10.48 4.39 2.66
CA PHE A 118 -10.18 3.68 1.41
C PHE A 118 -11.45 3.39 0.62
N PHE A 119 -11.28 3.03 -0.64
CA PHE A 119 -12.40 2.52 -1.43
C PHE A 119 -12.75 1.12 -0.96
N ASN A 120 -14.03 0.90 -0.65
CA ASN A 120 -14.54 -0.43 -0.37
C ASN A 120 -15.21 -0.98 -1.62
N THR A 121 -14.78 -2.16 -2.06
CA THR A 121 -15.04 -2.75 -3.38
C THR A 121 -16.43 -3.30 -3.61
N ASP A 122 -17.32 -3.24 -2.61
CA ASP A 122 -18.74 -3.60 -2.79
C ASP A 122 -19.43 -2.78 -3.92
N THR A 123 -18.79 -1.71 -4.42
CA THR A 123 -19.39 -0.77 -5.39
C THR A 123 -18.70 -0.62 -6.76
N MET A 124 -17.53 -1.23 -7.05
CA MET A 124 -16.88 -1.06 -8.39
C MET A 124 -16.32 -2.31 -9.06
N ILE A 125 -16.01 -3.40 -8.33
CA ILE A 125 -15.47 -4.60 -9.00
C ILE A 125 -16.49 -5.18 -10.00
N ILE A 126 -17.78 -5.02 -9.74
CA ILE A 126 -18.85 -5.45 -10.64
C ILE A 126 -18.86 -4.64 -11.95
N ASP A 127 -18.61 -3.32 -11.89
CA ASP A 127 -18.71 -2.46 -13.08
C ASP A 127 -17.45 -2.51 -13.96
N SER A 128 -16.26 -2.63 -13.35
CA SER A 128 -14.99 -2.72 -14.07
C SER A 128 -14.72 -4.12 -14.66
N ILE A 129 -15.26 -5.19 -14.05
CA ILE A 129 -15.27 -6.54 -14.66
C ILE A 129 -16.24 -6.62 -15.84
N ASN A 130 -17.33 -5.84 -15.84
CA ASN A 130 -18.31 -5.85 -16.94
C ASN A 130 -17.84 -5.11 -18.21
N GLU A 131 -16.85 -4.20 -18.13
CA GLU A 131 -16.46 -3.35 -19.26
C GLU A 131 -15.08 -3.63 -19.89
N ASN A 132 -14.30 -4.61 -19.41
CA ASN A 132 -12.98 -4.97 -19.97
C ASN A 132 -11.99 -3.80 -20.16
N ASN A 133 -12.17 -2.68 -19.44
CA ASN A 133 -11.32 -1.50 -19.53
C ASN A 133 -10.85 -1.09 -18.13
N LEU A 134 -9.57 -1.34 -17.83
CA LEU A 134 -8.90 -0.68 -16.71
C LEU A 134 -8.76 0.84 -16.94
N ASP A 135 -8.97 1.30 -18.17
CA ASP A 135 -8.97 2.71 -18.57
C ASP A 135 -10.30 3.44 -18.23
N SER A 136 -11.35 2.73 -17.75
CA SER A 136 -12.70 3.31 -17.51
C SER A 136 -13.01 3.65 -16.06
N VAL A 137 -12.00 3.91 -15.21
CA VAL A 137 -12.25 4.82 -14.08
C VAL A 137 -12.42 6.21 -14.68
N ASN A 138 -13.67 6.64 -14.91
CA ASN A 138 -13.98 7.91 -15.55
C ASN A 138 -13.22 9.05 -14.85
N LYS A 139 -12.54 9.88 -15.64
CA LYS A 139 -11.79 11.06 -15.18
C LYS A 139 -12.64 12.07 -14.39
N GLU A 140 -13.96 12.01 -14.52
CA GLU A 140 -14.90 12.82 -13.73
C GLU A 140 -15.08 12.29 -12.29
N ASP A 141 -14.88 10.99 -12.05
CA ASP A 141 -15.03 10.41 -10.71
C ASP A 141 -13.86 10.78 -9.79
N PHE A 142 -12.65 10.96 -10.34
CA PHE A 142 -11.49 11.52 -9.61
C PHE A 142 -11.75 12.95 -9.10
N LYS A 143 -12.55 13.76 -9.82
CA LYS A 143 -12.96 15.10 -9.35
C LYS A 143 -13.99 15.07 -8.22
N ASN A 144 -14.79 14.01 -8.12
CA ASN A 144 -15.84 13.86 -7.11
C ASN A 144 -15.35 13.21 -5.80
N GLY A 145 -14.06 12.96 -5.66
CA GLY A 145 -13.52 12.38 -4.44
C GLY A 145 -13.44 10.85 -4.48
N LEU A 146 -13.10 10.23 -5.61
CA LEU A 146 -12.94 8.77 -5.66
C LEU A 146 -11.97 8.31 -4.56
N LYS A 147 -12.40 7.33 -3.77
CA LYS A 147 -11.50 6.66 -2.84
C LYS A 147 -10.62 5.70 -3.65
N ILE A 148 -9.40 5.44 -3.19
CA ILE A 148 -8.51 4.46 -3.84
C ILE A 148 -8.55 3.18 -3.00
N PRO A 149 -8.68 1.98 -3.61
CA PRO A 149 -8.62 0.73 -2.88
C PRO A 149 -7.22 0.52 -2.29
N LEU A 150 -7.17 -0.29 -1.24
CA LEU A 150 -5.93 -0.66 -0.59
C LEU A 150 -5.58 -2.11 -0.94
N PHE A 151 -4.37 -2.35 -1.43
CA PHE A 151 -3.89 -3.67 -1.79
C PHE A 151 -2.77 -4.10 -0.84
N ARG A 152 -2.78 -5.36 -0.38
CA ARG A 152 -1.68 -5.94 0.40
C ARG A 152 -0.49 -6.23 -0.52
N CYS A 153 0.72 -5.99 0.00
CA CYS A 153 1.93 -6.34 -0.74
C CYS A 153 2.19 -7.85 -0.67
N VAL A 154 2.99 -8.35 -1.60
CA VAL A 154 3.53 -9.70 -1.64
C VAL A 154 5.04 -9.62 -1.47
N TYR A 155 5.56 -10.32 -0.49
CA TYR A 155 6.98 -10.49 -0.26
C TYR A 155 7.44 -11.73 -1.00
N LEU A 156 8.27 -11.56 -2.02
CA LEU A 156 8.68 -12.62 -2.93
C LEU A 156 10.21 -12.74 -2.94
N ASP A 157 10.68 -13.98 -2.90
CA ASP A 157 12.01 -14.36 -3.36
C ASP A 157 11.89 -14.86 -4.80
N SER A 158 12.32 -14.03 -5.77
CA SER A 158 12.19 -14.32 -7.19
C SER A 158 12.99 -15.55 -7.63
N PHE A 159 14.00 -15.97 -6.85
CA PHE A 159 14.84 -17.13 -7.17
C PHE A 159 14.19 -18.46 -6.79
N THR A 160 13.65 -18.55 -5.58
CA THR A 160 13.01 -19.78 -5.09
C THR A 160 11.52 -19.86 -5.41
N GLY A 161 10.90 -18.72 -5.71
CA GLY A 161 9.45 -18.58 -5.82
C GLY A 161 8.72 -18.60 -4.47
N TYR A 162 9.45 -18.63 -3.35
CA TYR A 162 8.85 -18.50 -2.03
C TYR A 162 8.25 -17.11 -1.85
N PHE A 163 7.04 -17.05 -1.33
CA PHE A 163 6.40 -15.78 -1.04
C PHE A 163 5.51 -15.84 0.19
N GLU A 164 5.24 -14.67 0.76
CA GLU A 164 4.18 -14.44 1.74
C GLU A 164 3.41 -13.17 1.41
N VAL A 165 2.11 -13.15 1.69
CA VAL A 165 1.33 -11.90 1.61
C VAL A 165 1.51 -11.09 2.87
N ALA A 166 1.50 -9.76 2.74
CA ALA A 166 1.53 -8.88 3.89
C ALA A 166 0.33 -9.15 4.82
N LYS A 167 0.67 -9.36 6.09
CA LYS A 167 -0.24 -9.74 7.17
C LYS A 167 0.29 -9.22 8.51
N ARG A 168 -0.58 -9.15 9.51
CA ARG A 168 -0.19 -8.83 10.89
C ARG A 168 0.78 -9.88 11.42
N ASN A 169 1.71 -9.47 12.27
CA ASN A 169 2.51 -10.43 13.04
C ASN A 169 1.77 -10.95 14.28
N LYS A 170 2.16 -12.15 14.72
CA LYS A 170 1.60 -12.82 15.89
C LYS A 170 1.67 -11.98 17.16
N PHE A 171 2.78 -11.28 17.37
CA PHE A 171 3.01 -10.46 18.56
C PHE A 171 1.94 -9.37 18.73
N THR A 172 1.46 -8.76 17.65
CA THR A 172 0.41 -7.73 17.73
C THR A 172 -0.90 -8.23 18.33
N PHE A 173 -1.21 -9.52 18.19
CA PHE A 173 -2.42 -10.12 18.80
C PHE A 173 -2.30 -10.16 20.33
N PHE A 174 -1.13 -10.55 20.84
CA PHE A 174 -0.87 -10.59 22.29
C PHE A 174 -0.89 -9.19 22.90
N GLN A 175 -0.35 -8.19 22.20
CA GLN A 175 -0.38 -6.81 22.66
C GLN A 175 -1.81 -6.23 22.70
N GLU A 176 -2.63 -6.54 21.69
CA GLU A 176 -3.97 -5.98 21.57
C GLU A 176 -4.99 -6.67 22.49
N ILE A 177 -4.95 -8.00 22.57
CA ILE A 177 -5.95 -8.79 23.30
C ILE A 177 -5.62 -8.91 24.79
N GLN A 178 -4.33 -8.91 25.15
CA GLN A 178 -3.84 -9.03 26.54
C GLN A 178 -4.34 -10.28 27.30
N ASP A 179 -4.80 -11.29 26.57
CA ASP A 179 -5.11 -12.64 27.07
C ASP A 179 -4.36 -13.67 26.23
N LYS A 180 -3.52 -14.49 26.87
CA LYS A 180 -2.64 -15.43 26.17
C LYS A 180 -3.42 -16.48 25.37
N SER A 181 -4.50 -17.02 25.94
CA SER A 181 -5.27 -18.10 25.33
C SER A 181 -6.06 -17.59 24.13
N LEU A 182 -6.76 -16.47 24.29
CA LEU A 182 -7.52 -15.82 23.22
C LEU A 182 -6.59 -15.34 22.10
N SER A 183 -5.40 -14.83 22.43
CA SER A 183 -4.40 -14.41 21.44
C SER A 183 -3.91 -15.55 20.56
N VAL A 184 -3.69 -16.74 21.13
CA VAL A 184 -3.30 -17.94 20.36
C VAL A 184 -4.44 -18.32 19.42
N LYS A 185 -5.67 -18.40 19.92
CA LYS A 185 -6.84 -18.77 19.11
C LYS A 185 -7.07 -17.78 17.96
N SER A 186 -7.09 -16.48 18.25
CA SER A 186 -7.26 -15.44 17.23
C SER A 186 -6.14 -15.44 16.20
N TRP A 187 -4.90 -15.74 16.60
CA TRP A 187 -3.80 -15.90 15.65
C TRP A 187 -3.98 -17.11 14.73
N GLU A 188 -4.43 -18.25 15.26
CA GLU A 188 -4.69 -19.45 14.45
C GLU A 188 -5.81 -19.22 13.43
N ASP A 189 -6.90 -18.59 13.85
CA ASP A 189 -8.02 -18.25 12.97
C ASP A 189 -7.60 -17.23 11.89
N TYR A 190 -6.84 -16.20 12.27
CA TYR A 190 -6.27 -15.24 11.34
C TYR A 190 -5.29 -15.89 10.35
N THR A 191 -4.41 -16.77 10.82
CA THR A 191 -3.44 -17.48 9.97
C THR A 191 -4.17 -18.32 8.93
N ARG A 192 -5.25 -19.02 9.31
CA ARG A 192 -6.09 -19.79 8.37
C ARG A 192 -6.69 -18.89 7.29
N LYS A 193 -7.18 -17.70 7.65
CA LYS A 193 -7.67 -16.70 6.69
C LYS A 193 -6.55 -16.29 5.71
N MET A 194 -5.36 -15.99 6.23
CA MET A 194 -4.21 -15.56 5.40
C MET A 194 -3.73 -16.67 4.47
N SER A 195 -3.67 -17.93 4.91
CA SER A 195 -3.32 -19.06 4.06
C SER A 195 -4.29 -19.22 2.88
N GLY A 196 -5.58 -18.93 3.07
CA GLY A 196 -6.55 -18.92 1.97
C GLY A 196 -6.31 -17.80 0.94
N ILE A 197 -5.77 -16.65 1.37
CA ILE A 197 -5.35 -15.58 0.46
C ILE A 197 -4.07 -15.98 -0.28
N GLU A 198 -3.09 -16.54 0.43
CA GLU A 198 -1.83 -17.03 -0.14
C GLU A 198 -2.09 -18.11 -1.19
N GLU A 199 -3.02 -19.04 -0.96
CA GLU A 199 -3.42 -20.05 -1.94
C GLU A 199 -3.99 -19.42 -3.23
N LYS A 200 -4.87 -18.43 -3.10
CA LYS A 200 -5.45 -17.72 -4.26
C LYS A 200 -4.38 -16.95 -5.04
N VAL A 201 -3.47 -16.26 -4.35
CA VAL A 201 -2.33 -15.56 -4.96
C VAL A 201 -1.42 -16.56 -5.67
N ASN A 202 -1.11 -17.71 -5.06
CA ASN A 202 -0.32 -18.75 -5.68
C ASN A 202 -0.96 -19.27 -6.98
N ASN A 203 -2.27 -19.51 -6.95
CA ASN A 203 -3.02 -19.93 -8.13
C ASN A 203 -2.97 -18.87 -9.24
N SER A 204 -3.20 -17.59 -8.91
CA SER A 204 -3.10 -16.49 -9.88
C SER A 204 -1.68 -16.38 -10.48
N MET A 205 -0.62 -16.53 -9.68
CA MET A 205 0.76 -16.56 -10.19
C MET A 205 1.00 -17.74 -11.13
N GLY A 206 0.52 -18.93 -10.75
CA GLY A 206 0.59 -20.13 -11.58
C GLY A 206 -0.12 -19.95 -12.93
N PHE A 207 -1.32 -19.39 -12.93
CA PHE A 207 -2.05 -19.09 -14.17
C PHE A 207 -1.32 -18.07 -15.05
N ILE A 208 -0.82 -16.98 -14.46
CA ILE A 208 -0.01 -15.99 -15.20
C ILE A 208 1.20 -16.67 -15.86
N LEU A 209 1.94 -17.50 -15.13
CA LEU A 209 3.11 -18.23 -15.66
C LEU A 209 2.75 -19.16 -16.82
N VAL A 210 1.65 -19.93 -16.67
CA VAL A 210 1.15 -20.83 -17.71
C VAL A 210 0.73 -20.04 -18.95
N THR A 211 -0.01 -18.95 -18.78
CA THR A 211 -0.43 -18.09 -19.90
C THR A 211 0.76 -17.48 -20.62
N LEU A 212 1.74 -16.95 -19.89
CA LEU A 212 2.96 -16.38 -20.49
C LEU A 212 3.75 -17.45 -21.27
N SER A 213 3.84 -18.67 -20.72
CA SER A 213 4.51 -19.80 -21.39
C SER A 213 3.78 -20.20 -22.67
N ALA A 214 2.44 -20.23 -22.65
CA ALA A 214 1.62 -20.51 -23.83
C ALA A 214 1.80 -19.45 -24.92
N ILE A 215 1.92 -18.16 -24.55
CA ILE A 215 2.17 -17.06 -25.51
C ILE A 215 3.59 -17.18 -26.11
N LYS A 216 4.59 -17.57 -25.30
CA LYS A 216 5.97 -17.82 -25.78
C LYS A 216 6.02 -18.95 -26.81
N GLY A 217 5.20 -19.99 -26.62
CA GLY A 217 5.20 -21.19 -27.46
C GLY A 217 6.54 -21.92 -27.40
N GLU A 218 7.11 -22.29 -28.55
CA GLU A 218 8.43 -22.93 -28.63
C GLU A 218 9.60 -21.92 -28.49
N ASN A 219 9.32 -20.62 -28.45
CA ASN A 219 10.38 -19.61 -28.34
C ASN A 219 10.83 -19.45 -26.88
N HIS A 220 12.12 -19.16 -26.69
CA HIS A 220 12.65 -18.82 -25.36
C HIS A 220 12.13 -17.46 -24.85
N ASN A 221 11.84 -16.52 -25.75
CA ASN A 221 11.38 -15.17 -25.41
C ASN A 221 10.08 -14.83 -26.13
N LEU A 222 9.29 -13.93 -25.53
CA LEU A 222 8.14 -13.31 -26.19
C LEU A 222 8.60 -12.48 -27.39
N LYS A 223 7.77 -12.45 -28.44
CA LYS A 223 7.93 -11.46 -29.52
C LYS A 223 7.81 -10.05 -28.95
N VAL A 224 8.42 -9.07 -29.61
CA VAL A 224 8.49 -7.68 -29.11
C VAL A 224 7.11 -7.10 -28.77
N ASP A 225 6.11 -7.30 -29.63
CA ASP A 225 4.77 -6.75 -29.41
C ASP A 225 4.01 -7.47 -28.28
N ASP A 226 4.18 -8.79 -28.17
CA ASP A 226 3.62 -9.58 -27.07
C ASP A 226 4.28 -9.23 -25.74
N LEU A 227 5.59 -9.01 -25.74
CA LEU A 227 6.35 -8.56 -24.57
C LEU A 227 5.87 -7.18 -24.12
N LYS A 228 5.65 -6.23 -25.05
CA LYS A 228 5.11 -4.88 -24.77
C LYS A 228 3.74 -4.98 -24.11
N SER A 229 2.87 -5.79 -24.69
CA SER A 229 1.52 -6.00 -24.18
C SER A 229 1.52 -6.68 -22.81
N ALA A 230 2.33 -7.71 -22.62
CA ALA A 230 2.47 -8.42 -21.35
C ALA A 230 3.04 -7.50 -20.26
N ASN A 231 4.08 -6.71 -20.56
CA ASN A 231 4.62 -5.72 -19.61
C ASN A 231 3.53 -4.74 -19.18
N LYS A 232 2.78 -4.17 -20.13
CA LYS A 232 1.67 -3.25 -19.81
C LYS A 232 0.63 -3.89 -18.90
N ILE A 233 0.29 -5.16 -19.12
CA ILE A 233 -0.70 -5.90 -18.34
C ILE A 233 -0.19 -6.25 -16.93
N ILE A 234 1.10 -6.55 -16.77
CA ILE A 234 1.69 -6.93 -15.47
C ILE A 234 2.05 -5.72 -14.61
N SER A 235 2.37 -4.57 -15.23
CA SER A 235 2.77 -3.35 -14.53
C SER A 235 1.85 -2.92 -13.37
N PRO A 236 0.51 -2.99 -13.46
CA PRO A 236 -0.40 -2.63 -12.37
C PRO A 236 -0.16 -3.37 -11.04
N ILE A 237 0.27 -4.64 -11.10
CA ILE A 237 0.56 -5.45 -9.90
C ILE A 237 2.02 -5.42 -9.50
N SER A 238 2.94 -5.01 -10.38
CA SER A 238 4.38 -5.09 -10.14
C SER A 238 4.84 -4.37 -8.86
N PHE A 239 4.27 -3.21 -8.56
CA PHE A 239 4.58 -2.42 -7.36
C PHE A 239 3.90 -2.93 -6.08
N LEU A 240 3.14 -4.03 -6.16
CA LEU A 240 2.68 -4.76 -4.98
C LEU A 240 3.67 -5.84 -4.56
N PHE A 241 4.65 -6.18 -5.40
CA PHE A 241 5.68 -7.18 -5.09
C PHE A 241 6.96 -6.52 -4.59
N LYS A 242 7.47 -7.05 -3.49
CA LYS A 242 8.69 -6.57 -2.81
C LYS A 242 9.61 -7.74 -2.51
N HIS A 243 10.88 -7.44 -2.29
CA HIS A 243 11.83 -8.46 -1.85
C HIS A 243 11.42 -9.02 -0.48
N PHE A 244 11.60 -10.34 -0.30
CA PHE A 244 11.21 -11.02 0.94
C PHE A 244 11.84 -10.42 2.21
N ALA A 245 13.03 -9.85 2.09
CA ALA A 245 13.75 -9.18 3.18
C ALA A 245 12.95 -8.04 3.86
N PHE A 246 11.95 -7.48 3.20
CA PHE A 246 11.12 -6.39 3.73
C PHE A 246 9.85 -6.86 4.46
N GLN A 247 9.67 -8.17 4.68
CA GLN A 247 8.44 -8.74 5.25
C GLN A 247 7.95 -8.07 6.55
N GLU A 248 8.88 -7.60 7.39
CA GLU A 248 8.60 -6.94 8.67
C GLU A 248 7.82 -5.62 8.53
N GLU A 249 7.77 -5.04 7.33
CA GLU A 249 7.01 -3.81 7.05
C GLU A 249 5.50 -4.03 7.09
N GLN A 250 5.04 -5.27 6.84
CA GLN A 250 3.61 -5.64 6.81
C GLN A 250 2.78 -4.67 5.94
N GLU A 251 3.30 -4.36 4.75
CA GLU A 251 2.89 -3.22 3.94
C GLU A 251 1.66 -3.50 3.07
N CYS A 252 0.83 -2.47 2.90
CA CYS A 252 -0.22 -2.38 1.92
C CYS A 252 -0.17 -1.01 1.23
N ARG A 253 -0.65 -0.92 -0.01
CA ARG A 253 -0.46 0.24 -0.88
C ARG A 253 -1.76 0.69 -1.51
N MET A 254 -1.93 2.00 -1.59
CA MET A 254 -2.73 2.60 -2.64
C MET A 254 -1.81 2.77 -3.85
N VAL A 255 -2.23 2.33 -5.03
CA VAL A 255 -1.44 2.43 -6.26
C VAL A 255 -2.29 3.02 -7.36
N VAL A 256 -1.74 3.99 -8.09
CA VAL A 256 -2.35 4.62 -9.25
C VAL A 256 -1.30 4.69 -10.36
N ILE A 257 -1.69 4.35 -11.57
CA ILE A 257 -0.87 4.58 -12.76
C ILE A 257 -1.54 5.70 -13.54
N ASP A 258 -0.81 6.77 -13.82
CA ASP A 258 -1.29 7.87 -14.65
C ASP A 258 -0.15 8.44 -15.49
N LYS A 259 -0.49 9.23 -16.50
CA LYS A 259 0.47 9.92 -17.36
C LYS A 259 1.02 11.16 -16.66
N ILE A 260 2.31 11.43 -16.84
CA ILE A 260 2.97 12.63 -16.30
C ILE A 260 2.34 13.92 -16.82
N GLU A 261 1.73 13.90 -18.01
CA GLU A 261 1.00 15.04 -18.59
C GLU A 261 -0.44 15.19 -18.08
N SER A 262 -0.91 14.27 -17.23
CA SER A 262 -2.26 14.32 -16.66
C SER A 262 -2.43 15.52 -15.73
N ASP A 263 -3.57 16.20 -15.80
CA ASP A 263 -3.92 17.32 -14.89
C ASP A 263 -3.95 16.91 -13.41
N HIS A 264 -4.00 15.62 -13.11
CA HIS A 264 -3.98 15.07 -11.76
C HIS A 264 -2.58 14.91 -11.17
N VAL A 265 -1.56 14.90 -12.04
CA VAL A 265 -0.17 14.75 -11.64
C VAL A 265 0.41 16.13 -11.38
N ILE A 266 0.86 16.34 -10.15
CA ILE A 266 1.39 17.61 -9.66
C ILE A 266 2.90 17.47 -9.48
N LEU A 267 3.66 18.40 -10.05
CA LEU A 267 5.10 18.52 -9.79
C LEU A 267 5.30 19.22 -8.43
N ASP A 268 6.23 18.72 -7.62
CA ASP A 268 6.54 19.37 -6.34
C ASP A 268 7.21 20.73 -6.59
N GLU A 269 6.64 21.77 -5.99
CA GLU A 269 7.14 23.15 -6.15
C GLU A 269 8.55 23.32 -5.58
N ASN A 270 8.89 22.57 -4.53
CA ASN A 270 10.20 22.62 -3.88
C ASN A 270 11.23 21.73 -4.58
N ASP A 271 10.77 20.69 -5.27
CA ASP A 271 11.63 19.72 -5.96
C ASP A 271 10.96 19.24 -7.25
N LYS A 272 11.22 19.96 -8.35
CA LYS A 272 10.60 19.69 -9.66
C LYS A 272 10.97 18.34 -10.27
N THR A 273 11.89 17.58 -9.68
CA THR A 273 12.15 16.20 -10.11
C THR A 273 11.13 15.22 -9.54
N LYS A 274 10.34 15.63 -8.54
CA LYS A 274 9.31 14.80 -7.90
C LYS A 274 7.92 15.18 -8.40
N SER A 275 7.08 14.16 -8.47
CA SER A 275 5.67 14.32 -8.80
C SER A 275 4.79 13.49 -7.86
N TYR A 276 3.55 13.92 -7.68
CA TYR A 276 2.58 13.24 -6.84
C TYR A 276 1.15 13.45 -7.34
N ILE A 277 0.25 12.59 -6.90
CA ILE A 277 -1.19 12.75 -7.03
C ILE A 277 -1.78 13.08 -5.67
N GLU A 278 -2.65 14.08 -5.61
CA GLU A 278 -3.40 14.39 -4.40
C GLU A 278 -4.61 13.46 -4.24
N TYR A 279 -4.67 12.79 -3.10
CA TYR A 279 -5.85 12.04 -2.70
C TYR A 279 -6.90 12.98 -2.11
N SER A 280 -8.05 13.02 -2.76
CA SER A 280 -9.14 13.98 -2.55
C SER A 280 -9.90 13.83 -1.22
N GLN A 281 -9.72 12.73 -0.48
CA GLN A 281 -10.44 12.50 0.76
C GLN A 281 -9.91 13.35 1.93
N PRO A 282 -10.79 14.01 2.71
CA PRO A 282 -10.39 14.72 3.92
C PRO A 282 -9.77 13.78 4.94
N THR A 283 -8.46 13.90 5.15
CA THR A 283 -7.67 12.97 5.95
C THR A 283 -8.08 12.93 7.41
N ASN A 284 -8.38 14.08 8.01
CA ASN A 284 -8.59 14.18 9.44
C ASN A 284 -9.84 13.46 9.97
N ARG A 285 -10.83 13.17 9.10
CA ARG A 285 -12.11 12.57 9.52
C ARG A 285 -11.98 11.07 9.80
N ASP A 286 -11.06 10.42 9.10
CA ASP A 286 -10.90 8.96 9.14
C ASP A 286 -9.71 8.51 10.00
N ILE A 287 -8.91 9.45 10.53
CA ILE A 287 -7.88 9.14 11.53
C ILE A 287 -8.55 8.70 12.83
N ARG A 288 -8.37 7.43 13.19
CA ARG A 288 -8.93 6.83 14.43
C ARG A 288 -7.94 6.87 15.58
N ASN A 289 -6.69 6.57 15.30
CA ASN A 289 -5.61 6.57 16.27
C ASN A 289 -4.42 7.34 15.74
N ILE A 290 -3.67 7.95 16.65
CA ILE A 290 -2.35 8.51 16.36
C ILE A 290 -1.37 7.89 17.33
N TYR A 291 -0.31 7.28 16.83
CA TYR A 291 0.83 6.84 17.65
C TYR A 291 2.00 7.78 17.42
N ILE A 292 2.57 8.32 18.49
CA ILE A 292 3.70 9.25 18.43
C ILE A 292 4.95 8.52 18.92
N GLY A 293 6.02 8.55 18.12
CA GLY A 293 7.30 8.01 18.53
C GLY A 293 7.82 8.69 19.80
N LEU A 294 8.49 7.92 20.66
CA LEU A 294 8.86 8.35 22.01
C LEU A 294 9.67 9.66 22.03
N ALA A 295 10.55 9.88 21.04
CA ALA A 295 11.38 11.08 20.94
C ALA A 295 10.61 12.34 20.54
N SER A 296 9.36 12.22 20.07
CA SER A 296 8.45 13.33 19.75
C SER A 296 7.26 13.44 20.73
N SER A 297 7.27 12.68 21.82
CA SER A 297 6.18 12.64 22.81
C SER A 297 5.77 14.03 23.34
N TYR A 298 6.75 14.92 23.57
CA TYR A 298 6.51 16.29 24.04
C TYR A 298 5.66 17.15 23.09
N LYS A 299 5.51 16.76 21.82
CA LYS A 299 4.70 17.47 20.82
C LYS A 299 3.24 17.02 20.78
N MET A 300 2.84 16.01 21.56
CA MET A 300 1.49 15.44 21.53
C MET A 300 0.39 16.47 21.80
N SER A 301 0.54 17.31 22.84
CA SER A 301 -0.47 18.31 23.20
C SER A 301 -0.63 19.39 22.13
N ASP A 302 0.47 19.79 21.49
CA ASP A 302 0.46 20.75 20.38
C ASP A 302 -0.30 20.21 19.16
N LEU A 303 -0.05 18.95 18.78
CA LEU A 303 -0.79 18.29 17.69
C LEU A 303 -2.29 18.28 17.96
N LEU A 304 -2.70 17.81 19.14
CA LEU A 304 -4.11 17.71 19.52
C LEU A 304 -4.79 19.08 19.58
N LYS A 305 -4.11 20.09 20.10
CA LYS A 305 -4.62 21.47 20.16
C LYS A 305 -4.84 22.02 18.75
N LYS A 306 -3.87 21.87 17.86
CA LYS A 306 -3.98 22.31 16.45
C LYS A 306 -5.10 21.60 15.70
N MET A 307 -5.26 20.28 15.89
CA MET A 307 -6.39 19.54 15.30
C MET A 307 -7.74 20.04 15.83
N LYS A 308 -7.83 20.35 17.12
CA LYS A 308 -9.06 20.89 17.71
C LYS A 308 -9.39 22.27 17.13
N ASP A 309 -8.38 23.14 17.03
CA ASP A 309 -8.52 24.49 16.51
C ASP A 309 -8.81 24.50 15.00
N SER A 310 -8.41 23.47 14.25
CA SER A 310 -8.79 23.27 12.85
C SER A 310 -10.19 22.65 12.65
N GLY A 311 -11.01 22.57 13.71
CA GLY A 311 -12.40 22.13 13.61
C GLY A 311 -12.61 20.62 13.66
N VAL A 312 -11.62 19.81 14.05
CA VAL A 312 -11.83 18.37 14.31
C VAL A 312 -12.77 18.20 15.49
N LYS A 313 -14.01 17.73 15.23
CA LYS A 313 -15.06 17.60 16.25
C LYS A 313 -14.68 16.60 17.34
N LYS A 314 -14.24 15.41 16.93
CA LYS A 314 -13.80 14.31 17.80
C LYS A 314 -12.33 14.02 17.53
N LEU A 315 -11.48 14.34 18.50
CA LEU A 315 -10.04 14.09 18.39
C LEU A 315 -9.76 12.57 18.36
N PRO A 316 -8.77 12.13 17.56
CA PRO A 316 -8.36 10.74 17.54
C PRO A 316 -7.72 10.34 18.87
N LYS A 317 -7.86 9.06 19.24
CA LYS A 317 -7.16 8.52 20.41
C LYS A 317 -5.66 8.53 20.12
N THR A 318 -4.92 9.34 20.85
CA THR A 318 -3.48 9.55 20.65
C THR A 318 -2.68 8.86 21.75
N ILE A 319 -1.66 8.10 21.37
CA ILE A 319 -0.89 7.20 22.23
C ILE A 319 0.60 7.46 21.96
N ILE A 320 1.42 7.49 23.01
CA ILE A 320 2.88 7.51 22.87
C ILE A 320 3.33 6.05 22.69
N SER A 321 4.20 5.79 21.73
CA SER A 321 4.73 4.44 21.51
C SER A 321 5.48 3.94 22.75
N GLU A 322 5.04 2.80 23.28
CA GLU A 322 5.64 2.13 24.45
C GLU A 322 6.76 1.14 24.07
N ASN A 323 7.11 1.05 22.78
CA ASN A 323 8.18 0.18 22.34
C ASN A 323 9.51 0.55 23.01
N PRO A 324 10.36 -0.45 23.33
CA PRO A 324 11.60 -0.23 24.05
C PRO A 324 12.60 0.56 23.19
N TYR A 325 12.56 1.88 23.30
CA TYR A 325 13.55 2.78 22.74
C TYR A 325 14.19 3.55 23.88
N ARG A 326 15.50 3.42 24.05
CA ARG A 326 16.25 4.23 25.01
C ARG A 326 16.59 5.55 24.32
N ILE A 327 16.02 6.65 24.84
CA ILE A 327 16.31 8.02 24.39
C ILE A 327 17.73 8.41 24.79
#